data_AF-A0A3D2JLK1-F1
#
_entry.id   AF-A0A3D2JLK1-F1
#
_cell.length_a   1.000
_cell.length_b   1.000
_cell.length_c   1.000
_cell.angle_alpha   90.00
_cell.angle_beta   90.00
_cell.angle_gamma   90.00
#
_symmetry.space_group_name_H-M   'P 1'
#
loop_
_entity.id
_entity.type
_entity.pdbx_description
1 polymer ?
#
loop_
_entity_poly.entity_id
_entity_poly.type
_entity_poly.pdbx_seq_one_letter_code
_entity_poly.pdbx_strand_id
1 'polypeptide(L)'
;SALVTTVAVDAIGVENVVGVSLPSRYSSDGSVNDAKDLCSRLGVELWNISIEPGHTAFEEMLADTFAGTKPGLSEENVQSRIRGNLMMAIANKFGWLVLTTGNKSEMAT
;
A
#
# COMPACT_ATOMS: atom_id res chain seq x y z
N SER A 1 -3.66 -7.66 4.89
CA SER A 1 -3.86 -6.41 5.67
C SER A 1 -5.05 -6.46 6.62
N ALA A 2 -6.25 -6.87 6.20
CA ALA A 2 -7.47 -6.82 7.03
C ALA A 2 -7.31 -7.40 8.46
N LEU A 3 -6.69 -8.58 8.56
CA LEU A 3 -6.39 -9.20 9.86
C LEU A 3 -5.47 -8.34 10.72
N VAL A 4 -4.41 -7.79 10.15
CA VAL A 4 -3.44 -6.92 10.86
C VAL A 4 -4.13 -5.65 11.37
N THR A 5 -4.99 -5.02 10.56
CA THR A 5 -5.77 -3.86 10.99
C THR A 5 -6.67 -4.19 12.18
N THR A 6 -7.37 -5.33 12.12
CA THR A 6 -8.25 -5.77 13.21
C THR A 6 -7.45 -6.00 14.51
N VAL A 7 -6.35 -6.75 14.42
CA VAL A 7 -5.47 -7.00 15.56
C VAL A 7 -4.87 -5.70 16.12
N ALA A 8 -4.51 -4.74 15.27
CA ALA A 8 -3.98 -3.46 15.71
C ALA A 8 -5.03 -2.65 16.49
N VAL A 9 -6.27 -2.59 15.99
CA VAL A 9 -7.38 -1.91 16.68
C VAL A 9 -7.61 -2.53 18.06
N ASP A 10 -7.64 -3.85 18.15
CA ASP A 10 -7.81 -4.56 19.43
C ASP A 10 -6.64 -4.31 20.41
N ALA A 11 -5.42 -4.16 19.89
CA ALA A 11 -4.20 -4.05 20.70
C ALA A 11 -3.93 -2.63 21.21
N ILE A 12 -4.14 -1.62 20.38
CA ILE A 12 -3.72 -0.23 20.68
C ILE A 12 -4.85 0.80 20.62
N GLY A 13 -6.09 0.39 20.38
CA GLY A 13 -7.23 1.30 20.26
C GLY A 13 -7.34 1.90 18.85
N VAL A 14 -8.59 2.14 18.42
CA VAL A 14 -8.91 2.60 17.07
C VAL A 14 -8.32 3.97 16.75
N GLU A 15 -8.24 4.86 17.73
CA GLU A 15 -7.70 6.21 17.62
C GLU A 15 -6.19 6.24 17.33
N ASN A 16 -5.50 5.12 17.55
CA ASN A 16 -4.07 4.96 17.29
C ASN A 16 -3.80 4.17 15.99
N VAL A 17 -4.83 3.90 15.18
CA VAL A 17 -4.72 3.14 13.94
C VAL A 17 -5.25 3.97 12.77
N VAL A 18 -4.40 4.13 11.74
CA VAL A 18 -4.78 4.73 10.46
C VAL A 18 -4.60 3.69 9.36
N GLY A 19 -5.66 3.45 8.59
CA GLY A 19 -5.61 2.69 7.35
C GLY A 19 -5.13 3.58 6.21
N VAL A 20 -4.30 3.03 5.30
CA VAL A 20 -3.87 3.74 4.09
C VAL A 20 -4.15 2.85 2.88
N SER A 21 -5.09 3.28 2.04
CA SER A 21 -5.38 2.71 0.73
C SER A 21 -4.48 3.37 -0.31
N LEU A 22 -3.72 2.56 -1.05
CA LEU A 22 -2.72 3.00 -2.03
C LEU A 22 -3.04 2.46 -3.45
N PRO A 23 -4.16 2.89 -4.05
CA PRO A 23 -4.62 2.34 -5.32
C PRO A 23 -3.71 2.73 -6.48
N SER A 24 -3.64 1.84 -7.46
CA SER A 24 -2.99 2.03 -8.77
C SER A 24 -4.03 1.95 -9.88
N ARG A 25 -3.65 2.27 -11.12
CA ARG A 25 -4.48 1.99 -12.31
C ARG A 25 -4.93 0.52 -12.47
N TYR A 26 -4.27 -0.42 -11.79
CA TYR A 26 -4.63 -1.85 -11.79
C TYR A 26 -5.45 -2.30 -10.57
N SER A 27 -5.72 -1.40 -9.63
CA SER A 27 -6.49 -1.75 -8.43
C SER A 27 -7.95 -1.94 -8.77
N SER A 28 -8.54 -3.05 -8.32
CA SER A 28 -9.96 -3.32 -8.52
C SER A 28 -10.83 -2.48 -7.58
N ASP A 29 -12.01 -2.09 -8.05
CA ASP A 29 -13.02 -1.40 -7.23
C ASP A 29 -13.39 -2.24 -6.00
N GLY A 30 -13.45 -3.57 -6.15
CA GLY A 30 -13.70 -4.50 -5.04
C GLY A 30 -12.68 -4.34 -3.92
N SER A 31 -11.38 -4.36 -4.24
CA SER A 31 -10.32 -4.21 -3.24
C SER A 31 -10.37 -2.87 -2.49
N VAL A 32 -10.70 -1.78 -3.21
CA VAL A 32 -10.81 -0.45 -2.60
C VAL A 32 -12.05 -0.36 -1.71
N ASN A 33 -13.18 -0.92 -2.16
CA ASN A 33 -14.42 -0.92 -1.41
C ASN A 33 -14.35 -1.81 -0.16
N ASP A 34 -13.70 -2.96 -0.24
CA ASP A 34 -13.48 -3.85 0.92
C ASP A 34 -12.64 -3.17 2.01
N ALA A 35 -11.60 -2.42 1.62
CA ALA A 35 -10.79 -1.65 2.55
C ALA A 35 -11.61 -0.54 3.24
N LYS A 36 -12.47 0.16 2.47
CA LYS A 36 -13.39 1.18 3.00
C LYS A 36 -14.40 0.58 3.96
N ASP A 37 -15.03 -0.54 3.60
CA ASP A 37 -16.02 -1.22 4.43
C ASP A 37 -15.40 -1.70 5.75
N LEU A 38 -14.23 -2.35 5.68
CA LEU A 38 -13.51 -2.79 6.87
C LEU A 38 -13.19 -1.62 7.81
N CYS A 39 -12.58 -0.55 7.30
CA CYS A 39 -12.24 0.62 8.10
C CYS A 39 -13.49 1.27 8.69
N SER A 40 -14.57 1.38 7.93
CA SER A 40 -15.85 1.90 8.41
C SER A 40 -16.43 1.07 9.55
N ARG A 41 -16.33 -0.27 9.49
CA ARG A 41 -16.84 -1.17 10.54
C ARG A 41 -16.00 -1.12 11.81
N LEU A 42 -14.69 -0.93 11.68
CA LEU A 42 -13.77 -0.84 12.81
C LEU A 42 -13.68 0.58 13.39
N GLY A 43 -14.22 1.59 12.71
CA GLY A 43 -14.07 3.01 13.08
C GLY A 43 -12.69 3.59 12.77
N VAL A 44 -11.89 2.89 11.95
CA VAL A 44 -10.52 3.29 11.59
C VAL A 44 -10.57 4.38 10.53
N GLU A 45 -9.78 5.44 10.73
CA GLU A 45 -9.58 6.46 9.69
C GLU A 45 -8.87 5.84 8.48
N LEU A 46 -9.40 6.08 7.28
CA LEU A 46 -8.83 5.57 6.03
C LEU A 46 -8.39 6.71 5.13
N TRP A 47 -7.08 6.80 4.89
CA TRP A 47 -6.51 7.69 3.88
C TRP A 47 -6.46 6.98 2.53
N ASN A 48 -6.83 7.68 1.46
CA ASN A 48 -6.77 7.13 0.10
C ASN A 48 -5.84 7.97 -0.77
N ILE A 49 -4.65 7.44 -1.05
CA ILE A 49 -3.56 8.14 -1.75
C ILE A 49 -3.18 7.32 -2.98
N SER A 50 -3.55 7.81 -4.17
CA SER A 50 -3.21 7.13 -5.42
C SER A 50 -1.69 7.09 -5.63
N ILE A 51 -1.15 5.93 -6.02
CA ILE A 51 0.26 5.80 -6.40
C ILE A 51 0.53 6.19 -7.85
N GLU A 52 -0.53 6.46 -8.61
CA GLU A 52 -0.46 6.73 -10.04
C GLU A 52 0.55 7.82 -10.43
N PRO A 53 0.64 8.98 -9.75
CA PRO A 53 1.64 9.99 -10.09
C PRO A 53 3.08 9.49 -9.92
N GLY A 54 3.32 8.71 -8.86
CA GLY A 54 4.64 8.10 -8.62
C GLY A 54 4.94 7.03 -9.66
N HIS A 55 3.93 6.24 -10.05
CA HIS A 55 4.10 5.17 -11.03
C HIS A 55 4.47 5.74 -12.40
N THR A 56 3.75 6.76 -12.88
CA THR A 56 4.06 7.46 -14.13
C THR A 56 5.48 8.05 -14.11
N ALA A 57 5.89 8.68 -13.01
CA ALA A 57 7.25 9.21 -12.91
C ALA A 57 8.32 8.12 -13.03
N PHE A 58 8.11 6.94 -12.43
CA PHE A 58 9.03 5.81 -12.59
C PHE A 58 9.01 5.23 -14.02
N GLU A 59 7.85 5.13 -14.66
CA GLU A 59 7.73 4.72 -16.07
C GLU A 59 8.54 5.66 -16.97
N GLU A 60 8.42 6.98 -16.78
CA GLU A 60 9.16 7.99 -17.53
C GLU A 60 10.67 7.91 -17.27
N MET A 61 11.09 7.81 -16.00
CA MET A 61 12.50 7.74 -15.62
C MET A 61 13.20 6.50 -16.18
N LEU A 62 12.47 5.39 -16.37
CA LEU A 62 13.03 4.11 -16.82
C LEU A 62 12.83 3.87 -18.32
N ALA A 63 12.08 4.72 -19.02
CA ALA A 63 11.68 4.51 -20.41
C ALA A 63 12.87 4.19 -21.35
N ASP A 64 13.92 5.02 -21.32
CA ASP A 64 15.11 4.83 -22.15
C ASP A 64 15.92 3.60 -21.71
N THR A 65 15.98 3.34 -20.40
CA THR A 65 16.76 2.23 -19.83
C THR A 65 16.12 0.87 -20.16
N PHE A 66 14.79 0.82 -20.24
CA PHE A 66 14.04 -0.40 -20.53
C PHE A 66 13.64 -0.50 -22.01
N ALA A 67 14.12 0.40 -22.87
CA ALA A 67 13.81 0.39 -24.29
C ALA A 67 14.15 -0.97 -24.94
N GLY A 68 13.21 -1.50 -25.73
CA GLY A 68 13.35 -2.79 -26.41
C GLY A 68 13.11 -4.02 -25.51
N THR A 69 12.75 -3.83 -24.25
CA THR A 69 12.34 -4.93 -23.35
C THR A 69 10.81 -5.10 -23.34
N LYS A 70 10.33 -6.21 -22.76
CA LYS A 70 8.90 -6.46 -22.54
C LYS A 70 8.59 -6.17 -21.07
N PRO A 71 7.44 -5.52 -20.77
CA PRO A 71 6.99 -5.37 -19.39
C PRO A 71 6.88 -6.72 -18.68
N GLY A 72 7.21 -6.75 -17.39
CA GLY A 72 7.09 -7.93 -16.55
C GLY A 72 7.21 -7.59 -15.07
N LEU A 73 7.85 -8.49 -14.32
CA LEU A 73 7.92 -8.44 -12.85
C LEU A 73 8.60 -7.16 -12.33
N SER A 74 9.47 -6.53 -13.13
CA SER A 74 10.16 -5.29 -12.75
C SER A 74 9.16 -4.14 -12.56
N GLU A 75 8.29 -3.92 -13.54
CA GLU A 75 7.26 -2.88 -13.56
C GLU A 75 6.20 -3.14 -12.48
N GLU A 76 5.80 -4.40 -12.28
CA GLU A 76 4.90 -4.77 -11.19
C GLU A 76 5.50 -4.44 -9.82
N ASN A 77 6.79 -4.75 -9.61
CA ASN A 77 7.47 -4.48 -8.34
C ASN A 77 7.70 -3.00 -8.07
N VAL A 78 7.72 -2.13 -9.08
CA VAL A 78 7.79 -0.67 -8.89
C VAL A 78 6.60 -0.18 -8.06
N GLN A 79 5.40 -0.68 -8.33
CA GLN A 79 4.20 -0.31 -7.58
C GLN A 79 4.36 -0.63 -6.08
N SER A 80 4.84 -1.82 -5.75
CA SER A 80 5.09 -2.24 -4.36
C SER A 80 6.13 -1.36 -3.67
N ARG A 81 7.19 -0.95 -4.39
CA ARG A 81 8.22 -0.04 -3.87
C ARG A 81 7.69 1.37 -3.63
N ILE A 82 6.85 1.89 -4.53
CA ILE A 82 6.19 3.20 -4.34
C ILE A 82 5.30 3.16 -3.09
N ARG A 83 4.50 2.11 -2.93
CA ARG A 83 3.65 1.94 -1.73
C ARG A 83 4.49 1.90 -0.45
N GLY A 84 5.59 1.15 -0.46
CA GLY A 84 6.53 1.09 0.66
C GLY A 84 7.11 2.47 1.00
N ASN A 85 7.57 3.23 0.00
CA ASN A 85 8.09 4.58 0.21
C ASN A 85 7.06 5.53 0.80
N LEU A 86 5.81 5.50 0.32
CA LEU A 86 4.73 6.33 0.87
C LEU A 86 4.46 5.99 2.35
N MET A 87 4.34 4.71 2.68
CA MET A 87 4.14 4.26 4.07
C MET A 87 5.28 4.69 4.98
N MET A 88 6.53 4.54 4.54
CA MET A 88 7.70 4.94 5.32
C MET A 88 7.80 6.47 5.45
N ALA A 89 7.43 7.24 4.42
CA ALA A 89 7.39 8.70 4.48
C ALA A 89 6.35 9.19 5.50
N ILE A 90 5.15 8.60 5.51
CA ILE A 90 4.10 8.87 6.50
C ILE A 90 4.61 8.54 7.90
N ALA A 91 5.15 7.33 8.09
CA ALA A 91 5.70 6.90 9.38
C ALA A 91 6.78 7.84 9.90
N ASN A 92 7.74 8.22 9.07
CA ASN A 92 8.80 9.17 9.43
C ASN A 92 8.25 10.56 9.79
N LYS A 93 7.22 11.04 9.08
CA LYS A 93 6.63 12.36 9.32
C LYS A 93 5.93 12.45 10.67
N PHE A 94 5.21 11.40 11.05
CA PHE A 94 4.39 11.39 12.27
C PHE A 94 5.00 10.62 13.44
N GLY A 95 6.15 9.97 13.24
CA GLY A 95 6.77 9.10 14.25
C GLY A 95 5.99 7.81 14.48
N TRP A 96 5.27 7.32 13.46
CA TRP A 96 4.42 6.14 13.55
C TRP A 96 5.15 4.85 13.17
N LEU A 97 4.59 3.71 13.57
CA LEU A 97 5.08 2.39 13.18
C LEU A 97 4.29 1.86 11.98
N VAL A 98 5.00 1.41 10.94
CA VAL A 98 4.37 0.68 9.83
C VAL A 98 4.17 -0.78 10.22
N LEU A 99 2.93 -1.26 10.16
CA LEU A 99 2.62 -2.69 10.31
C LEU A 99 2.67 -3.39 8.96
N THR A 100 3.69 -4.22 8.74
CA THR A 100 3.80 -5.04 7.54
C THR A 100 2.78 -6.19 7.58
N THR A 101 2.32 -6.65 6.41
CA THR A 101 1.19 -7.59 6.32
C THR A 101 1.53 -8.89 5.61
N GLY A 102 2.82 -9.14 5.38
CA GLY A 102 3.31 -10.38 4.79
C GLY A 102 3.06 -11.57 5.70
N ASN A 103 2.56 -12.67 5.14
CA ASN A 103 2.31 -13.91 5.87
C ASN A 103 3.46 -14.93 5.67
N LYS A 104 3.46 -15.98 6.51
CA LYS A 104 4.53 -16.99 6.51
C LYS A 104 4.72 -17.68 5.16
N SER A 105 3.63 -17.96 4.44
CA SER A 105 3.69 -18.62 3.13
C SER A 105 4.35 -17.72 2.08
N GLU A 106 4.05 -16.41 2.12
CA GLU A 106 4.68 -15.41 1.24
C GLU A 106 6.18 -15.24 1.53
N MET A 107 6.61 -15.37 2.79
CA MET A 107 8.03 -15.27 3.16
C MET A 107 8.84 -16.55 2.92
N ALA A 108 8.18 -17.69 2.69
CA ALA A 108 8.83 -18.99 2.51
C ALA A 108 9.24 -19.27 1.06
N THR A 109 9.01 -18.33 0.14
CA THR A 109 9.40 -18.39 -1.28
C THR A 109 10.65 -17.55 -1.50
#